data_AF-A0AAE3P292-F1
#
_entry.id   AF-A0AAE3P292-F1
#
_cell.length_a   1.000
_cell.length_b   1.000
_cell.length_c   1.000
_cell.angle_alpha   90.00
_cell.angle_beta   90.00
_cell.angle_gamma   90.00
#
_symmetry.space_group_name_H-M   'P 1'
#
loop_
_entity.id
_entity.type
_entity.pdbx_description
1 polymer ?
#
loop_
_entity_poly.entity_id
_entity_poly.type
_entity_poly.pdbx_seq_one_letter_code
_entity_poly.pdbx_strand_id
1 'polypeptide(L)'
;MLKKYLSFVFLLGMFLFISCKDKSTEPTEPTDYTNADGILGGILYDSFWATEANYSKASDQNLVNKLKTYSDFFRCKQCHGWDLLGTNGAYINRGPKTNRPNISSVNLSTIVKTKTPQELFDAIKKTTGRRDINYDLSTYNPSTNASIGDQMPNFSQLLSDKEIWALVKFLKNEVINVSDLYDFQLTGTYPTGKISYSNIGKDGNAANGKTYFTQKCQVCHGPDGKMIPNLDKTPGMTLGKFIRTKPNEAQHKVKFGLLGTPMTSFKTSLQDMKNLYKAATDTLTFPN
;
A
#
# COMPACT_ATOMS: atom_id res chain seq x y z
N MET A 1 89.01 28.16 -13.86
CA MET A 1 88.06 27.56 -14.83
C MET A 1 87.42 26.34 -14.18
N LEU A 2 86.16 26.42 -13.77
CA LEU A 2 85.28 25.24 -13.62
C LEU A 2 83.84 25.74 -13.55
N LYS A 3 82.98 25.23 -14.45
CA LYS A 3 81.62 25.71 -14.72
C LYS A 3 80.66 25.37 -13.57
N LYS A 4 79.75 26.31 -13.31
CA LYS A 4 78.68 26.27 -12.30
C LYS A 4 77.55 25.30 -12.67
N TYR A 5 76.95 24.77 -11.61
CA TYR A 5 75.79 23.90 -11.47
C TYR A 5 74.53 24.32 -12.23
N LEU A 6 73.79 23.33 -12.74
CA LEU A 6 72.36 23.46 -13.04
C LEU A 6 71.67 22.11 -12.73
N SER A 7 71.09 21.98 -11.54
CA SER A 7 70.19 20.88 -11.19
C SER A 7 68.75 21.37 -11.32
N PHE A 8 68.01 20.73 -12.21
CA PHE A 8 66.62 21.01 -12.54
C PHE A 8 65.72 20.44 -11.43
N VAL A 9 65.06 21.31 -10.65
CA VAL A 9 64.03 20.91 -9.68
C VAL A 9 62.67 21.17 -10.32
N PHE A 10 61.96 20.09 -10.64
CA PHE A 10 60.60 20.12 -11.17
C PHE A 10 59.63 20.33 -9.99
N LEU A 11 59.18 21.57 -9.76
CA LEU A 11 58.12 21.87 -8.81
C LEU A 11 56.76 21.59 -9.48
N LEU A 12 56.22 20.39 -9.21
CA LEU A 12 54.85 20.04 -9.56
C LEU A 12 53.91 20.73 -8.56
N GLY A 13 53.30 21.84 -8.97
CA GLY A 13 52.32 22.58 -8.18
C GLY A 13 51.07 21.75 -7.94
N MET A 14 50.92 21.20 -6.73
CA MET A 14 49.72 20.52 -6.27
C MET A 14 48.69 21.60 -5.86
N PHE A 15 47.82 21.99 -6.80
CA PHE A 15 46.65 22.81 -6.49
C PHE A 15 45.68 21.98 -5.63
N LEU A 16 45.69 22.23 -4.33
CA LEU A 16 44.63 21.84 -3.41
C LEU A 16 43.37 22.64 -3.77
N PHE A 17 42.50 22.06 -4.59
CA PHE A 17 41.11 22.48 -4.65
C PHE A 17 40.46 22.13 -3.31
N ILE A 18 40.45 23.09 -2.38
CA ILE A 18 39.53 23.08 -1.24
C ILE A 18 38.14 23.29 -1.84
N SER A 19 37.53 22.18 -2.26
CA SER A 19 36.10 22.16 -2.54
C SER A 19 35.41 22.32 -1.18
N CYS A 20 34.97 23.54 -0.88
CA CYS A 20 33.92 23.78 0.09
C CYS A 20 32.73 22.94 -0.37
N LYS A 21 32.60 21.76 0.25
CA LYS A 21 31.37 20.99 0.20
C LYS A 21 30.36 21.84 0.97
N ASP A 22 29.70 22.76 0.27
CA ASP A 22 28.42 23.28 0.74
C ASP A 22 27.62 22.04 1.09
N LYS A 23 27.36 21.86 2.39
CA LYS A 23 26.38 20.90 2.85
C LYS A 23 25.08 21.40 2.25
N SER A 24 24.75 20.94 1.05
CA SER A 24 23.42 21.04 0.49
C SER A 24 22.52 20.47 1.58
N THR A 25 21.84 21.35 2.30
CA THR A 25 20.78 20.98 3.21
C THR A 25 19.77 20.28 2.33
N GLU A 26 19.73 18.95 2.37
CA GLU A 26 18.60 18.23 1.81
C GLU A 26 17.34 18.91 2.33
N PRO A 27 16.33 19.16 1.48
CA PRO A 27 15.10 19.78 1.92
C PRO A 27 14.58 19.01 3.12
N THR A 28 14.48 19.67 4.28
CA THR A 28 13.97 19.04 5.48
C THR A 28 12.52 18.67 5.21
N GLU A 29 12.21 17.38 5.30
CA GLU A 29 10.86 16.88 5.12
C GLU A 29 9.87 17.59 6.07
N PRO A 30 8.60 17.81 5.66
CA PRO A 30 7.61 18.46 6.51
C PRO A 30 7.52 17.80 7.90
N THR A 31 7.46 18.61 8.96
CA THR A 31 7.42 18.10 10.35
C THR A 31 6.21 17.21 10.59
N ASP A 32 5.04 17.59 10.06
CA ASP A 32 3.81 16.80 10.18
C ASP A 32 3.92 15.43 9.51
N TYR A 33 4.59 15.35 8.36
CA TYR A 33 4.89 14.07 7.71
C TYR A 33 5.84 13.22 8.57
N THR A 34 6.88 13.84 9.14
CA THR A 34 7.84 13.13 9.98
C THR A 34 7.15 12.49 11.19
N ASN A 35 6.21 13.21 11.80
CA ASN A 35 5.46 12.80 12.98
C ASN A 35 4.21 11.95 12.69
N ALA A 36 3.84 11.76 11.43
CA ALA A 36 2.65 11.02 11.06
C ALA A 36 2.74 9.52 11.37
N ASP A 37 1.60 8.90 11.67
CA ASP A 37 1.48 7.46 11.89
C ASP A 37 1.16 6.74 10.57
N GLY A 38 2.15 6.07 10.00
CA GLY A 38 1.99 5.29 8.77
C GLY A 38 1.19 4.00 8.94
N ILE A 39 1.11 3.43 10.15
CA ILE A 39 0.26 2.26 10.41
C ILE A 39 -1.20 2.69 10.35
N LEU A 40 -1.53 3.82 10.97
CA LEU A 40 -2.84 4.45 10.81
C LEU A 40 -3.13 4.76 9.33
N GLY A 41 -2.14 5.24 8.58
CA GLY A 41 -2.26 5.44 7.13
C GLY A 41 -2.70 4.20 6.36
N GLY A 42 -2.17 3.03 6.68
CA GLY A 42 -2.59 1.77 6.06
C GLY A 42 -4.04 1.38 6.41
N ILE A 43 -4.49 1.69 7.62
CA ILE A 43 -5.89 1.52 8.04
C ILE A 43 -6.80 2.48 7.24
N LEU A 44 -6.41 3.75 7.13
CA LEU A 44 -7.12 4.77 6.34
C LEU A 44 -7.25 4.37 4.86
N TYR A 45 -6.20 3.77 4.30
CA TYR A 45 -6.17 3.29 2.91
C TYR A 45 -7.21 2.19 2.62
N ASP A 46 -7.48 1.33 3.61
CA ASP A 46 -8.56 0.34 3.54
C ASP A 46 -9.92 1.02 3.69
N SER A 47 -10.20 1.58 4.87
CA SER A 47 -11.50 2.15 5.22
C SER A 47 -11.33 3.22 6.30
N PHE A 48 -11.11 4.47 5.90
CA PHE A 48 -10.83 5.57 6.84
C PHE A 48 -11.95 5.90 7.82
N TRP A 49 -13.17 5.39 7.64
CA TRP A 49 -14.29 5.54 8.58
C TRP A 49 -14.44 4.35 9.54
N ALA A 50 -13.55 3.36 9.49
CA ALA A 50 -13.56 2.25 10.43
C ALA A 50 -13.20 2.73 11.84
N THR A 51 -13.65 1.99 12.86
CA THR A 51 -13.38 2.35 14.27
C THR A 51 -11.88 2.41 14.54
N GLU A 52 -11.12 1.48 13.98
CA GLU A 52 -9.66 1.38 14.10
C GLU A 52 -8.93 2.57 13.45
N ALA A 53 -9.60 3.30 12.56
CA ALA A 53 -9.05 4.47 11.89
C ALA A 53 -9.15 5.75 12.72
N ASN A 54 -9.89 5.74 13.84
CA ASN A 54 -10.16 6.93 14.67
C ASN A 54 -10.51 8.17 13.84
N TYR A 55 -11.44 7.99 12.90
CA TYR A 55 -11.81 9.00 11.91
C TYR A 55 -12.25 10.31 12.55
N SER A 56 -11.67 11.43 12.10
CA SER A 56 -11.94 12.77 12.64
C SER A 56 -13.40 13.18 12.57
N LYS A 57 -14.17 12.62 11.63
CA LYS A 57 -15.62 12.88 11.46
C LYS A 57 -16.49 11.69 11.85
N ALA A 58 -16.00 10.78 12.71
CA ALA A 58 -16.74 9.60 13.14
C ALA A 58 -18.08 9.90 13.83
N SER A 59 -18.26 11.10 14.40
CA SER A 59 -19.52 11.52 15.04
C SER A 59 -20.64 11.84 14.05
N ASP A 60 -20.33 12.17 12.80
CA ASP A 60 -21.34 12.41 11.75
C ASP A 60 -21.85 11.06 11.20
N GLN A 61 -22.90 10.53 11.83
CA GLN A 61 -23.47 9.24 11.45
C GLN A 61 -24.07 9.25 10.04
N ASN A 62 -24.58 10.39 9.55
CA ASN A 62 -25.14 10.48 8.20
C ASN A 62 -24.03 10.33 7.16
N LEU A 63 -22.91 11.02 7.37
CA LEU A 63 -21.71 10.86 6.54
C LEU A 63 -21.16 9.43 6.61
N VAL A 64 -20.98 8.88 7.81
CA VAL A 64 -20.45 7.53 8.00
C VAL A 64 -21.34 6.48 7.34
N ASN A 65 -22.67 6.61 7.45
CA ASN A 65 -23.60 5.71 6.78
C ASN A 65 -23.52 5.81 5.25
N LYS A 66 -23.39 7.03 4.70
CA LYS A 66 -23.14 7.21 3.27
C LYS A 66 -21.85 6.54 2.81
N LEU A 67 -20.76 6.72 3.56
CA LEU A 67 -19.46 6.08 3.27
C LEU A 67 -19.56 4.56 3.32
N LYS A 68 -20.33 3.99 4.26
CA LYS A 68 -20.58 2.54 4.34
C LYS A 68 -21.41 2.03 3.16
N THR A 69 -22.50 2.72 2.81
CA THR A 69 -23.40 2.33 1.71
C THR A 69 -22.69 2.34 0.36
N TYR A 70 -21.82 3.33 0.13
CA TYR A 70 -21.08 3.50 -1.12
C TYR A 70 -19.58 3.25 -0.95
N SER A 71 -19.20 2.28 -0.10
CA SER A 71 -17.80 2.08 0.29
C SER A 71 -16.85 1.94 -0.89
N ASP A 72 -17.33 1.31 -1.95
CA ASP A 72 -16.54 1.05 -3.15
C ASP A 72 -16.18 2.33 -3.94
N PHE A 73 -16.72 3.50 -3.58
CA PHE A 73 -16.38 4.77 -4.22
C PHE A 73 -15.45 5.65 -3.40
N PHE A 74 -15.07 5.22 -2.19
CA PHE A 74 -14.28 6.02 -1.25
C PHE A 74 -13.01 5.36 -0.76
N ARG A 75 -12.94 4.03 -0.71
CA ARG A 75 -11.74 3.31 -0.25
C ARG A 75 -10.60 3.49 -1.24
N CYS A 76 -9.40 3.84 -0.77
CA CYS A 76 -8.25 4.02 -1.67
C CYS A 76 -7.90 2.72 -2.40
N LYS A 77 -7.86 1.60 -1.65
CA LYS A 77 -7.60 0.25 -2.19
C LYS A 77 -8.53 -0.17 -3.31
N GLN A 78 -9.72 0.41 -3.36
CA GLN A 78 -10.78 -0.04 -4.25
C GLN A 78 -10.54 0.40 -5.69
N CYS A 79 -9.87 1.54 -5.89
CA CYS A 79 -9.44 2.04 -7.19
C CYS A 79 -7.96 1.73 -7.45
N HIS A 80 -7.12 1.73 -6.42
CA HIS A 80 -5.66 1.59 -6.56
C HIS A 80 -5.10 0.20 -6.25
N GLY A 81 -5.94 -0.73 -5.78
CA GLY A 81 -5.55 -2.09 -5.43
C GLY A 81 -4.87 -2.18 -4.06
N TRP A 82 -4.84 -3.39 -3.51
CA TRP A 82 -4.05 -3.67 -2.29
C TRP A 82 -2.54 -3.68 -2.55
N ASP A 83 -2.16 -3.89 -3.80
CA ASP A 83 -0.78 -3.90 -4.30
C ASP A 83 -0.31 -2.53 -4.79
N LEU A 84 -1.18 -1.51 -4.75
CA LEU A 84 -0.92 -0.16 -5.27
C LEU A 84 -0.69 -0.09 -6.79
N LEU A 85 -1.06 -1.13 -7.55
CA LEU A 85 -0.78 -1.22 -8.98
C LEU A 85 -1.98 -0.85 -9.88
N GLY A 86 -3.17 -0.66 -9.30
CA GLY A 86 -4.38 -0.35 -10.06
C GLY A 86 -4.70 -1.43 -11.10
N THR A 87 -4.95 -1.03 -12.35
CA THR A 87 -5.20 -1.97 -13.46
C THR A 87 -3.96 -2.79 -13.86
N ASN A 88 -2.77 -2.41 -13.39
CA ASN A 88 -1.50 -3.08 -13.69
C ASN A 88 -1.13 -4.16 -12.66
N GLY A 89 -2.11 -4.66 -11.89
CA GLY A 89 -1.89 -5.67 -10.87
C GLY A 89 -3.13 -6.51 -10.59
N ALA A 90 -3.32 -6.86 -9.32
CA ALA A 90 -4.32 -7.81 -8.86
C ALA A 90 -5.76 -7.42 -9.21
N TYR A 91 -6.02 -6.14 -9.47
CA TYR A 91 -7.35 -5.63 -9.79
C TYR A 91 -7.63 -5.58 -11.31
N ILE A 92 -6.75 -6.15 -12.15
CA ILE A 92 -6.96 -6.25 -13.61
C ILE A 92 -8.29 -6.92 -13.99
N ASN A 93 -8.79 -7.84 -13.17
CA ASN A 93 -10.02 -8.60 -13.41
C ASN A 93 -11.26 -8.01 -12.73
N ARG A 94 -11.17 -6.75 -12.27
CA ARG A 94 -12.14 -6.16 -11.34
C ARG A 94 -12.97 -5.06 -11.99
N GLY A 95 -13.76 -5.42 -12.99
CA GLY A 95 -14.59 -4.47 -13.75
C GLY A 95 -15.63 -3.68 -12.94
N PRO A 96 -16.13 -2.56 -13.48
CA PRO A 96 -17.08 -1.72 -12.77
C PRO A 96 -18.46 -2.39 -12.66
N LYS A 97 -19.26 -1.92 -11.72
CA LYS A 97 -20.69 -2.26 -11.53
C LYS A 97 -21.44 -1.00 -11.13
N THR A 98 -22.76 -1.01 -11.11
CA THR A 98 -23.55 0.15 -10.61
C THR A 98 -23.24 0.54 -9.16
N ASN A 99 -22.63 -0.36 -8.38
CA ASN A 99 -22.17 -0.09 -7.02
C ASN A 99 -20.64 -0.10 -6.86
N ARG A 100 -19.88 -0.05 -7.96
CA ARG A 100 -18.42 -0.12 -7.95
C ARG A 100 -17.80 0.65 -9.13
N PRO A 101 -16.92 1.63 -8.88
CA PRO A 101 -16.27 2.40 -9.94
C PRO A 101 -15.27 1.56 -10.73
N ASN A 102 -14.77 2.13 -11.82
CA ASN A 102 -13.61 1.60 -12.52
C ASN A 102 -12.35 1.64 -11.65
N ILE A 103 -11.43 0.71 -11.93
CA ILE A 103 -10.10 0.68 -11.33
C ILE A 103 -9.23 1.74 -12.01
N SER A 104 -8.42 2.43 -11.22
CA SER A 104 -7.51 3.44 -11.72
C SER A 104 -6.35 2.80 -12.48
N SER A 105 -5.96 3.38 -13.61
CA SER A 105 -4.71 3.02 -14.32
C SER A 105 -3.46 3.54 -13.62
N VAL A 106 -3.62 4.37 -12.59
CA VAL A 106 -2.53 4.95 -11.81
C VAL A 106 -1.84 3.87 -10.99
N ASN A 107 -0.59 3.58 -11.34
CA ASN A 107 0.31 2.77 -10.55
C ASN A 107 0.93 3.61 -9.42
N LEU A 108 0.32 3.54 -8.23
CA LEU A 108 0.81 4.25 -7.05
C LEU A 108 2.19 3.75 -6.61
N SER A 109 2.51 2.46 -6.78
CA SER A 109 3.83 1.92 -6.39
C SER A 109 5.01 2.63 -7.08
N THR A 110 4.79 3.13 -8.30
CA THR A 110 5.78 3.94 -9.04
C THR A 110 5.74 5.40 -8.58
N ILE A 111 4.55 5.99 -8.48
CA ILE A 111 4.39 7.42 -8.12
C ILE A 111 4.99 7.72 -6.75
N VAL A 112 4.76 6.85 -5.76
CA VAL A 112 5.23 7.09 -4.39
C VAL A 112 6.75 7.11 -4.27
N LYS A 113 7.46 6.44 -5.20
CA LYS A 113 8.92 6.42 -5.26
C LYS A 113 9.48 7.70 -5.87
N THR A 114 8.77 8.32 -6.81
CA THR A 114 9.25 9.48 -7.57
C THR A 114 8.78 10.82 -6.99
N LYS A 115 7.76 10.81 -6.13
CA LYS A 115 7.21 12.02 -5.52
C LYS A 115 7.73 12.25 -4.10
N THR A 116 7.92 13.53 -3.78
CA THR A 116 8.15 14.01 -2.41
C THR A 116 6.89 13.80 -1.56
N PRO A 117 7.01 13.70 -0.23
CA PRO A 117 5.87 13.65 0.67
C PRO A 117 4.89 14.83 0.47
N GLN A 118 5.40 16.05 0.25
CA GLN A 118 4.56 17.21 -0.01
C GLN A 118 3.75 17.08 -1.31
N GLU A 119 4.37 16.64 -2.41
CA GLU A 119 3.65 16.43 -3.67
C GLU A 119 2.54 15.37 -3.52
N LEU A 120 2.75 14.33 -2.72
CA LEU A 120 1.72 13.32 -2.44
C LEU A 120 0.59 13.88 -1.59
N PHE A 121 0.91 14.67 -0.57
CA PHE A 121 -0.07 15.36 0.25
C PHE A 121 -0.96 16.27 -0.60
N ASP A 122 -0.33 17.11 -1.44
CA ASP A 122 -1.03 18.03 -2.33
C ASP A 122 -1.89 17.27 -3.36
N ALA A 123 -1.41 16.14 -3.86
CA ALA A 123 -2.17 15.29 -4.78
C ALA A 123 -3.43 14.70 -4.11
N ILE A 124 -3.35 14.25 -2.86
CA ILE A 124 -4.51 13.74 -2.11
C ILE A 124 -5.49 14.87 -1.76
N LYS A 125 -4.97 16.05 -1.37
CA LYS A 125 -5.76 17.22 -0.97
C LYS A 125 -6.36 18.01 -2.13
N LYS A 126 -5.87 17.80 -3.36
CA LYS A 126 -6.33 18.47 -4.59
C LYS A 126 -7.86 18.43 -4.72
N THR A 127 -8.46 19.56 -5.09
CA THR A 127 -9.91 19.71 -5.31
C THR A 127 -10.30 19.69 -6.79
N THR A 128 -9.46 20.23 -7.68
CA THR A 128 -9.72 20.28 -9.13
C THR A 128 -9.74 18.88 -9.74
N GLY A 129 -10.78 18.57 -10.53
CA GLY A 129 -10.93 17.27 -11.18
C GLY A 129 -11.21 16.13 -10.20
N ARG A 130 -11.80 16.46 -9.04
CA ARG A 130 -12.29 15.49 -8.05
C ARG A 130 -13.81 15.47 -8.04
N ARG A 131 -14.38 14.30 -7.74
CA ARG A 131 -15.81 14.14 -7.51
C ARG A 131 -16.19 14.80 -6.18
N ASP A 132 -17.17 15.69 -6.20
CA ASP A 132 -17.76 16.22 -4.96
C ASP A 132 -18.37 15.07 -4.14
N ILE A 133 -18.23 15.13 -2.81
CA ILE A 133 -18.76 14.07 -1.94
C ILE A 133 -20.28 13.97 -1.99
N ASN A 134 -20.99 15.04 -2.39
CA ASN A 134 -22.43 15.11 -2.52
C ASN A 134 -22.96 14.57 -3.85
N TYR A 135 -22.08 14.19 -4.80
CA TYR A 135 -22.50 13.51 -6.02
C TYR A 135 -23.37 12.28 -5.70
N ASP A 136 -24.50 12.15 -6.40
CA ASP A 136 -25.46 11.08 -6.15
C ASP A 136 -24.99 9.75 -6.76
N LEU A 137 -24.31 8.97 -5.93
CA LEU A 137 -23.81 7.64 -6.28
C LEU A 137 -24.92 6.58 -6.43
N SER A 138 -26.17 6.86 -6.03
CA SER A 138 -27.29 5.94 -6.27
C SER A 138 -27.61 5.78 -7.76
N THR A 139 -27.26 6.80 -8.55
CA THR A 139 -27.46 6.85 -10.01
C THR A 139 -26.25 6.40 -10.80
N TYR A 140 -25.18 5.93 -10.13
CA TYR A 140 -23.96 5.56 -10.82
C TYR A 140 -24.19 4.41 -11.82
N ASN A 141 -23.76 4.63 -13.05
CA ASN A 141 -23.75 3.64 -14.11
C ASN A 141 -22.45 3.82 -14.93
N PRO A 142 -21.57 2.80 -14.96
CA PRO A 142 -20.29 2.90 -15.65
C PRO A 142 -20.43 3.19 -17.15
N SER A 143 -21.57 2.90 -17.76
CA SER A 143 -21.81 3.15 -19.18
C SER A 143 -22.24 4.59 -19.48
N THR A 144 -22.72 5.36 -18.51
CA THR A 144 -23.33 6.68 -18.76
C THR A 144 -22.72 7.83 -17.98
N ASN A 145 -22.19 7.60 -16.77
CA ASN A 145 -21.68 8.67 -15.91
C ASN A 145 -20.33 8.37 -15.24
N ALA A 146 -19.55 7.44 -15.82
CA ALA A 146 -18.18 7.12 -15.39
C ALA A 146 -17.26 8.36 -15.31
N SER A 147 -17.39 9.31 -16.24
CA SER A 147 -16.53 10.51 -16.30
C SER A 147 -16.51 11.34 -15.02
N ILE A 148 -17.59 11.30 -14.23
CA ILE A 148 -17.68 11.93 -12.90
C ILE A 148 -17.66 10.87 -11.79
N GLY A 149 -18.42 9.78 -11.95
CA GLY A 149 -18.54 8.73 -10.95
C GLY A 149 -17.21 8.05 -10.59
N ASP A 150 -16.30 7.91 -11.54
CA ASP A 150 -14.97 7.30 -11.33
C ASP A 150 -13.90 8.29 -10.89
N GLN A 151 -14.19 9.60 -10.90
CA GLN A 151 -13.21 10.57 -10.40
C GLN A 151 -12.90 10.26 -8.94
N MET A 152 -11.62 10.39 -8.59
CA MET A 152 -11.19 10.32 -7.20
C MET A 152 -12.03 11.31 -6.37
N PRO A 153 -12.60 10.89 -5.23
CA PRO A 153 -13.35 11.78 -4.36
C PRO A 153 -12.52 12.98 -3.95
N ASN A 154 -13.17 14.11 -3.72
CA ASN A 154 -12.51 15.25 -3.11
C ASN A 154 -12.27 14.98 -1.62
N PHE A 155 -11.15 14.34 -1.32
CA PHE A 155 -10.81 13.96 0.05
C PHE A 155 -10.56 15.15 0.97
N SER A 156 -10.34 16.37 0.47
CA SER A 156 -10.31 17.57 1.34
C SER A 156 -11.65 17.83 2.05
N GLN A 157 -12.76 17.29 1.53
CA GLN A 157 -14.08 17.35 2.18
C GLN A 157 -14.26 16.28 3.27
N LEU A 158 -13.39 15.25 3.31
CA LEU A 158 -13.53 14.08 4.17
C LEU A 158 -12.42 14.01 5.23
N LEU A 159 -11.17 14.15 4.80
CA LEU A 159 -9.99 13.91 5.61
C LEU A 159 -9.39 15.23 6.09
N SER A 160 -8.94 15.22 7.34
CA SER A 160 -8.07 16.24 7.92
C SER A 160 -6.64 16.12 7.38
N ASP A 161 -5.85 17.18 7.53
CA ASP A 161 -4.44 17.18 7.13
C ASP A 161 -3.64 16.10 7.87
N LYS A 162 -3.96 15.83 9.14
CA LYS A 162 -3.35 14.74 9.91
C LYS A 162 -3.60 13.37 9.29
N GLU A 163 -4.84 13.11 8.84
CA GLU A 163 -5.21 11.84 8.18
C GLU A 163 -4.54 11.73 6.80
N ILE A 164 -4.44 12.82 6.05
CA ILE A 164 -3.72 12.84 4.77
C ILE A 164 -2.23 12.58 5.00
N TRP A 165 -1.60 13.19 6.01
CA TRP A 165 -0.20 12.91 6.33
C TRP A 165 0.04 11.46 6.76
N ALA A 166 -0.89 10.85 7.51
CA ALA A 166 -0.84 9.43 7.81
C ALA A 166 -0.88 8.57 6.54
N LEU A 167 -1.77 8.88 5.58
CA LEU A 167 -1.79 8.22 4.26
C LEU A 167 -0.48 8.37 3.50
N VAL A 168 0.10 9.58 3.48
CA VAL A 168 1.40 9.83 2.83
C VAL A 168 2.51 9.04 3.50
N LYS A 169 2.53 8.98 4.83
CA LYS A 169 3.48 8.17 5.61
C LYS A 169 3.35 6.68 5.29
N PHE A 170 2.12 6.18 5.20
CA PHE A 170 1.86 4.82 4.76
C PHE A 170 2.47 4.57 3.39
N LEU A 171 2.13 5.40 2.41
CA LEU A 171 2.57 5.27 1.01
C LEU A 171 4.10 5.35 0.83
N LYS A 172 4.80 6.12 1.67
CA LYS A 172 6.26 6.29 1.57
C LYS A 172 7.05 5.27 2.38
N ASN A 173 6.54 4.86 3.55
CA ASN A 173 7.36 4.14 4.52
C ASN A 173 6.79 2.78 4.94
N GLU A 174 5.47 2.60 4.90
CA GLU A 174 4.85 1.39 5.47
C GLU A 174 4.36 0.40 4.43
N VAL A 175 4.19 0.80 3.17
CA VAL A 175 3.79 -0.15 2.13
C VAL A 175 4.84 -1.25 2.01
N ILE A 176 4.38 -2.50 1.93
CA ILE A 176 5.21 -3.58 1.43
C ILE A 176 5.12 -3.58 -0.10
N ASN A 177 6.25 -3.36 -0.76
CA ASN A 177 6.34 -3.52 -2.19
C ASN A 177 6.13 -5.00 -2.54
N VAL A 178 4.98 -5.31 -3.15
CA VAL A 178 4.54 -6.70 -3.33
C VAL A 178 5.47 -7.53 -4.21
N SER A 179 6.24 -6.89 -5.11
CA SER A 179 7.25 -7.56 -5.93
C SER A 179 8.40 -8.15 -5.11
N ASP A 180 8.57 -7.72 -3.87
CA ASP A 180 9.53 -8.32 -2.94
C ASP A 180 8.95 -9.59 -2.27
N LEU A 181 7.63 -9.79 -2.29
CA LEU A 181 6.95 -10.93 -1.67
C LEU A 181 6.71 -12.10 -2.64
N TYR A 182 6.44 -11.80 -3.91
CA TYR A 182 6.07 -12.78 -4.92
C TYR A 182 6.30 -12.24 -6.33
N ASP A 183 6.39 -13.14 -7.30
CA ASP A 183 6.34 -12.79 -8.72
C ASP A 183 4.89 -12.91 -9.22
N PHE A 184 4.51 -12.13 -10.22
CA PHE A 184 3.18 -12.24 -10.83
C PHE A 184 3.23 -12.01 -12.34
N GLN A 185 2.24 -12.55 -13.05
CA GLN A 185 2.06 -12.35 -14.49
C GLN A 185 0.62 -11.93 -14.78
N LEU A 186 0.48 -11.02 -15.74
CA LEU A 186 -0.81 -10.55 -16.23
C LEU A 186 -1.05 -11.06 -17.64
N THR A 187 -2.29 -11.45 -17.94
CA THR A 187 -2.74 -11.78 -19.29
C THR A 187 -4.06 -11.07 -19.60
N GLY A 188 -4.27 -10.70 -20.87
CA GLY A 188 -5.42 -9.89 -21.28
C GLY A 188 -5.33 -8.45 -20.76
N THR A 189 -6.46 -7.75 -20.75
CA THR A 189 -6.56 -6.34 -20.36
C THR A 189 -7.68 -6.12 -19.36
N TYR A 190 -7.59 -5.06 -18.56
CA TYR A 190 -8.70 -4.64 -17.72
C TYR A 190 -9.96 -4.39 -18.59
N PRO A 191 -11.17 -4.82 -18.15
CA PRO A 191 -11.51 -5.38 -16.84
C PRO A 191 -11.56 -6.91 -16.74
N THR A 192 -11.16 -7.64 -17.78
CA THR A 192 -11.34 -9.11 -17.89
C THR A 192 -10.03 -9.89 -17.91
N GLY A 193 -8.90 -9.20 -17.77
CA GLY A 193 -7.59 -9.81 -17.68
C GLY A 193 -7.46 -10.75 -16.49
N LYS A 194 -6.35 -11.45 -16.40
CA LYS A 194 -6.09 -12.43 -15.33
C LYS A 194 -4.73 -12.17 -14.73
N ILE A 195 -4.60 -12.49 -13.45
CA ILE A 195 -3.35 -12.49 -12.71
C ILE A 195 -3.04 -13.91 -12.23
N SER A 196 -1.78 -14.32 -12.35
CA SER A 196 -1.24 -15.50 -11.69
C SER A 196 -0.09 -15.09 -10.79
N TYR A 197 0.04 -15.75 -9.64
CA TYR A 197 1.11 -15.54 -8.68
C TYR A 197 2.06 -16.73 -8.69
N SER A 198 3.36 -16.48 -8.53
CA SER A 198 4.39 -17.49 -8.39
C SER A 198 5.43 -17.03 -7.37
N ASN A 199 6.31 -17.95 -6.95
CA ASN A 199 7.40 -17.64 -6.03
C ASN A 199 6.93 -16.92 -4.74
N ILE A 200 5.80 -17.37 -4.18
CA ILE A 200 5.19 -16.77 -3.00
C ILE A 200 6.13 -16.94 -1.79
N GLY A 201 6.42 -15.82 -1.13
CA GLY A 201 7.40 -15.77 -0.05
C GLY A 201 8.84 -15.78 -0.56
N LYS A 202 9.09 -15.09 -1.67
CA LYS A 202 10.42 -14.93 -2.29
C LYS A 202 11.46 -14.54 -1.24
N ASP A 203 12.56 -15.29 -1.18
CA ASP A 203 13.64 -15.16 -0.18
C ASP A 203 13.20 -15.31 1.29
N GLY A 204 12.02 -15.89 1.52
CA GLY A 204 11.50 -16.20 2.83
C GLY A 204 12.00 -17.55 3.37
N ASN A 205 12.05 -17.68 4.69
CA ASN A 205 12.34 -18.92 5.40
C ASN A 205 11.04 -19.49 5.98
N ALA A 206 10.65 -20.69 5.51
CA ALA A 206 9.41 -21.36 5.91
C ALA A 206 9.35 -21.68 7.42
N ALA A 207 10.47 -22.11 8.02
CA ALA A 207 10.53 -22.45 9.45
C ALA A 207 10.34 -21.22 10.33
N ASN A 208 10.99 -20.10 9.97
CA ASN A 208 10.77 -18.81 10.64
C ASN A 208 9.32 -18.34 10.45
N GLY A 209 8.74 -18.56 9.28
CA GLY A 209 7.35 -18.20 9.00
C GLY A 209 6.35 -19.01 9.81
N LYS A 210 6.60 -20.32 9.99
CA LYS A 210 5.80 -21.16 10.88
C LYS A 210 5.90 -20.69 12.34
N THR A 211 7.12 -20.34 12.78
CA THR A 211 7.34 -19.77 14.12
C THR A 211 6.56 -18.48 14.30
N TYR A 212 6.64 -17.55 13.34
CA TYR A 212 5.88 -16.31 13.34
C TYR A 212 4.37 -16.57 13.39
N PHE A 213 3.87 -17.48 12.56
CA PHE A 213 2.46 -17.89 12.57
C PHE A 213 2.02 -18.41 13.94
N THR A 214 2.78 -19.32 14.54
CA THR A 214 2.44 -19.89 15.86
C THR A 214 2.40 -18.83 16.96
N GLN A 215 3.30 -17.84 16.91
CA GLN A 215 3.36 -16.78 17.91
C GLN A 215 2.26 -15.71 17.74
N LYS A 216 1.84 -15.41 16.50
CA LYS A 216 0.99 -14.24 16.20
C LYS A 216 -0.40 -14.59 15.69
N CYS A 217 -0.54 -15.67 14.94
CA CYS A 217 -1.74 -15.98 14.15
C CYS A 217 -2.53 -17.16 14.71
N GLN A 218 -1.83 -18.16 15.25
CA GLN A 218 -2.40 -19.45 15.62
C GLN A 218 -3.53 -19.35 16.65
N VAL A 219 -3.47 -18.40 17.59
CA VAL A 219 -4.49 -18.24 18.63
C VAL A 219 -5.90 -18.04 18.05
N CYS A 220 -6.01 -17.40 16.88
CA CYS A 220 -7.29 -17.19 16.19
C CYS A 220 -7.47 -18.10 14.97
N HIS A 221 -6.39 -18.45 14.28
CA HIS A 221 -6.45 -19.22 13.02
C HIS A 221 -6.29 -20.74 13.21
N GLY A 222 -5.97 -21.20 14.42
CA GLY A 222 -5.66 -22.60 14.71
C GLY A 222 -4.25 -23.00 14.24
N PRO A 223 -3.74 -24.17 14.66
CA PRO A 223 -2.37 -24.60 14.36
C PRO A 223 -2.10 -24.83 12.87
N ASP A 224 -3.13 -25.11 12.09
CA ASP A 224 -3.10 -25.36 10.63
C ASP A 224 -3.71 -24.24 9.80
N GLY A 225 -4.18 -23.15 10.43
CA GLY A 225 -4.80 -22.02 9.74
C GLY A 225 -6.26 -22.25 9.30
N LYS A 226 -6.93 -23.31 9.77
CA LYS A 226 -8.29 -23.69 9.34
C LYS A 226 -9.41 -23.29 10.29
N MET A 227 -9.10 -22.79 11.50
CA MET A 227 -10.13 -22.42 12.49
C MET A 227 -11.11 -21.36 11.95
N ILE A 228 -10.65 -20.53 11.01
CA ILE A 228 -11.49 -19.63 10.24
C ILE A 228 -11.53 -20.14 8.79
N PRO A 229 -12.50 -21.01 8.44
CA PRO A 229 -12.50 -21.71 7.15
C PRO A 229 -13.04 -20.85 5.99
N ASN A 230 -13.63 -19.69 6.27
CA ASN A 230 -14.31 -18.84 5.29
C ASN A 230 -13.76 -17.40 5.28
N LEU A 231 -12.43 -17.25 5.20
CA LEU A 231 -11.82 -15.91 5.14
C LEU A 231 -12.37 -15.10 3.97
N ASP A 232 -12.52 -13.80 4.20
CA ASP A 232 -13.11 -12.88 3.23
C ASP A 232 -14.50 -13.34 2.74
N LYS A 233 -15.25 -14.01 3.64
CA LYS A 233 -16.58 -14.58 3.40
C LYS A 233 -16.63 -15.57 2.22
N THR A 234 -15.49 -16.10 1.81
CA THR A 234 -15.40 -17.07 0.71
C THR A 234 -15.39 -18.48 1.29
N PRO A 235 -16.36 -19.36 0.94
CA PRO A 235 -16.40 -20.73 1.46
C PRO A 235 -15.10 -21.51 1.22
N GLY A 236 -14.57 -22.15 2.27
CA GLY A 236 -13.35 -22.94 2.19
C GLY A 236 -12.12 -22.11 1.81
N MET A 237 -12.05 -20.87 2.27
CA MET A 237 -10.90 -19.98 2.18
C MET A 237 -10.17 -19.98 3.52
N THR A 238 -9.34 -20.98 3.76
CA THR A 238 -8.44 -21.04 4.92
C THR A 238 -7.29 -20.06 4.80
N LEU A 239 -6.49 -19.88 5.86
CA LEU A 239 -5.35 -18.95 5.84
C LEU A 239 -4.32 -19.31 4.77
N GLY A 240 -3.96 -20.60 4.65
CA GLY A 240 -3.01 -21.07 3.64
C GLY A 240 -3.49 -20.75 2.23
N LYS A 241 -4.76 -21.09 1.94
CA LYS A 241 -5.38 -20.80 0.64
C LYS A 241 -5.47 -19.30 0.36
N PHE A 242 -5.80 -18.50 1.37
CA PHE A 242 -5.93 -17.05 1.23
C PHE A 242 -4.58 -16.42 0.85
N ILE A 243 -3.50 -16.77 1.54
CA ILE A 243 -2.16 -16.26 1.22
C ILE A 243 -1.73 -16.70 -0.18
N ARG A 244 -2.00 -17.95 -0.59
CA ARG A 244 -1.63 -18.45 -1.93
C ARG A 244 -2.43 -17.84 -3.08
N THR A 245 -3.70 -17.47 -2.84
CA THR A 245 -4.61 -17.00 -3.91
C THR A 245 -4.83 -15.50 -3.93
N LYS A 246 -4.66 -14.82 -2.79
CA LYS A 246 -4.77 -13.37 -2.62
C LYS A 246 -3.55 -12.79 -1.88
N PRO A 247 -2.30 -13.10 -2.29
CA PRO A 247 -1.10 -12.59 -1.64
C PRO A 247 -0.99 -11.05 -1.71
N ASN A 248 -1.63 -10.43 -2.71
CA ASN A 248 -1.74 -8.97 -2.82
C ASN A 248 -2.51 -8.34 -1.64
N GLU A 249 -3.49 -9.06 -1.10
CA GLU A 249 -4.38 -8.58 -0.03
C GLU A 249 -3.91 -9.02 1.35
N ALA A 250 -3.37 -10.24 1.47
CA ALA A 250 -2.93 -10.79 2.74
C ALA A 250 -1.87 -9.92 3.44
N GLN A 251 -0.97 -9.29 2.69
CA GLN A 251 0.10 -8.45 3.25
C GLN A 251 -0.48 -7.27 4.02
N HIS A 252 -1.54 -6.67 3.46
CA HIS A 252 -2.18 -5.51 4.05
C HIS A 252 -2.92 -5.91 5.31
N LYS A 253 -3.68 -7.01 5.25
CA LYS A 253 -4.44 -7.50 6.41
C LYS A 253 -3.53 -7.93 7.56
N VAL A 254 -2.39 -8.55 7.26
CA VAL A 254 -1.41 -8.93 8.29
C VAL A 254 -0.75 -7.69 8.88
N LYS A 255 -0.26 -6.75 8.05
CA LYS A 255 0.47 -5.59 8.56
C LYS A 255 -0.43 -4.56 9.24
N PHE A 256 -1.62 -4.28 8.72
CA PHE A 256 -2.51 -3.20 9.17
C PHE A 256 -3.80 -3.68 9.85
N GLY A 257 -4.05 -4.99 9.88
CA GLY A 257 -5.24 -5.59 10.47
C GLY A 257 -6.36 -5.82 9.46
N LEU A 258 -7.38 -6.56 9.90
CA LEU A 258 -8.64 -6.72 9.18
C LEU A 258 -9.73 -5.96 9.94
N LEU A 259 -10.11 -4.81 9.39
CA LEU A 259 -11.03 -3.86 10.03
C LEU A 259 -12.40 -4.48 10.32
N GLY A 260 -12.97 -4.15 11.47
CA GLY A 260 -14.22 -4.72 11.98
C GLY A 260 -14.08 -6.15 12.51
N THR A 261 -12.86 -6.63 12.74
CA THR A 261 -12.59 -7.95 13.33
C THR A 261 -11.54 -7.85 14.45
N PRO A 262 -11.36 -8.89 15.29
CA PRO A 262 -10.31 -8.90 16.29
C PRO A 262 -8.87 -8.92 15.74
N MET A 263 -8.67 -9.11 14.43
CA MET A 263 -7.34 -9.14 13.82
C MET A 263 -6.78 -7.72 13.68
N THR A 264 -6.04 -7.29 14.69
CA THR A 264 -5.37 -5.98 14.72
C THR A 264 -4.09 -5.97 13.90
N SER A 265 -3.50 -4.78 13.71
CA SER A 265 -2.20 -4.61 13.03
C SER A 265 -1.08 -5.35 13.76
N PHE A 266 -0.38 -6.24 13.06
CA PHE A 266 0.82 -6.89 13.59
C PHE A 266 2.12 -6.10 13.33
N LYS A 267 2.05 -4.99 12.57
CA LYS A 267 3.21 -4.15 12.19
C LYS A 267 4.37 -4.97 11.62
N THR A 268 4.03 -6.00 10.85
CA THR A 268 4.95 -7.02 10.33
C THR A 268 6.04 -6.41 9.45
N SER A 269 7.28 -6.86 9.65
CA SER A 269 8.41 -6.48 8.81
C SER A 269 8.31 -7.14 7.42
N LEU A 270 9.06 -6.62 6.44
CA LEU A 270 9.12 -7.27 5.11
C LEU A 270 9.62 -8.72 5.23
N GLN A 271 10.67 -8.97 6.02
CA GLN A 271 11.25 -10.30 6.13
C GLN A 271 10.30 -11.28 6.83
N ASP A 272 9.59 -10.86 7.87
CA ASP A 272 8.58 -11.71 8.52
C ASP A 272 7.41 -12.02 7.58
N MET A 273 7.00 -11.05 6.76
CA MET A 273 5.97 -11.28 5.74
C MET A 273 6.44 -12.29 4.69
N LYS A 274 7.69 -12.17 4.19
CA LYS A 274 8.30 -13.15 3.29
C LYS A 274 8.32 -14.54 3.91
N ASN A 275 8.76 -14.64 5.16
CA ASN A 275 8.80 -15.90 5.91
C ASN A 275 7.41 -16.52 6.03
N LEU A 276 6.41 -15.74 6.47
CA LEU A 276 5.01 -16.19 6.60
C LEU A 276 4.46 -16.70 5.27
N TYR A 277 4.67 -15.94 4.19
CA TYR A 277 4.23 -16.32 2.85
C TYR A 277 4.90 -17.61 2.39
N LYS A 278 6.21 -17.77 2.65
CA LYS A 278 6.94 -18.98 2.32
C LYS A 278 6.38 -20.17 3.09
N ALA A 279 6.11 -20.02 4.38
CA ALA A 279 5.50 -21.07 5.20
C ALA A 279 4.15 -21.50 4.64
N ALA A 280 3.31 -20.54 4.24
CA ALA A 280 1.99 -20.79 3.67
C ALA A 280 2.01 -21.51 2.30
N THR A 281 3.17 -21.67 1.66
CA THR A 281 3.27 -22.50 0.43
C THR A 281 3.24 -24.00 0.71
N ASP A 282 3.55 -24.43 1.93
CA ASP A 282 3.40 -25.82 2.35
C ASP A 282 1.93 -26.15 2.62
N THR A 283 1.33 -26.91 1.71
CA THR A 283 -0.09 -27.29 1.77
C THR A 283 -0.37 -28.40 2.78
N LEU A 284 0.64 -29.10 3.30
CA LEU A 284 0.47 -30.05 4.40
C LEU A 284 0.36 -29.30 5.73
N THR A 285 1.22 -28.31 5.94
CA THR A 285 1.20 -27.48 7.14
C THR A 285 0.06 -26.47 7.15
N PHE A 286 -0.26 -25.87 6.00
CA PHE A 286 -1.34 -24.90 5.83
C PHE A 286 -2.24 -25.30 4.66
N PRO A 287 -3.24 -26.17 4.90
CA PRO A 287 -4.12 -26.71 3.86
C PRO A 287 -4.97 -25.67 3.12
N ASN A 288 -5.79 -26.15 2.20
CA ASN A 288 -6.81 -25.35 1.52
C ASN A 288 -8.06 -25.17 2.36
#